data_AF-A0A3D0VEM7-F1
#
_entry.id   AF-A0A3D0VEM7-F1
#
_cell.length_a   1.000
_cell.length_b   1.000
_cell.length_c   1.000
_cell.angle_alpha   90.00
_cell.angle_beta   90.00
_cell.angle_gamma   90.00
#
_symmetry.space_group_name_H-M   'P 1'
#
loop_
_entity.id
_entity.type
_entity.pdbx_description
1 polymer ?
#
loop_
_entity_poly.entity_id
_entity_poly.type
_entity_poly.pdbx_seq_one_letter_code
_entity_poly.pdbx_strand_id
1 'polypeptide(L)'
;LGVLGEKYGVTFCLENLNTVLDHPGIPLARAKDTLALVEAAGHPNVKLMLDLYHAQLGEGNLIELVRTALPHIGEVQVADVPGRCEPGTGEINYAAVAKALADAGYEGTVGMEAWASGDDAEALAAFRAAFTPQDTTTFSTEGTP
;
A
#
# COMPACT_ATOMS: atom_id res chain seq x y z
N LEU A 1 15.24 17.56 0.76
CA LEU A 1 14.35 16.93 -0.24
C LEU A 1 13.14 17.81 -0.53
N GLY A 2 12.33 18.19 0.47
CA GLY A 2 11.16 19.06 0.29
C GLY A 2 11.37 20.29 -0.60
N VAL A 3 12.34 21.16 -0.26
CA VAL A 3 12.67 22.37 -1.05
C VAL A 3 13.07 22.06 -2.50
N LEU A 4 13.75 20.93 -2.73
CA LEU A 4 14.06 20.49 -4.10
C LEU A 4 12.79 20.02 -4.82
N GLY A 5 11.92 19.30 -4.12
CA GLY A 5 10.64 18.84 -4.64
C GLY A 5 9.76 20.01 -5.08
N GLU A 6 9.65 21.03 -4.23
CA GLU A 6 8.94 22.27 -4.57
C GLU A 6 9.55 22.95 -5.81
N LYS A 7 10.88 23.13 -5.83
CA LYS A 7 11.59 23.78 -6.94
C LYS A 7 11.34 23.11 -8.29
N TYR A 8 11.19 21.78 -8.32
CA TYR A 8 11.06 21.01 -9.56
C TYR A 8 9.66 20.43 -9.77
N GLY A 9 8.68 20.73 -8.90
CA GLY A 9 7.32 20.21 -8.99
C GLY A 9 7.23 18.69 -8.83
N VAL A 10 8.09 18.10 -8.00
CA VAL A 10 8.13 16.65 -7.74
C VAL A 10 7.88 16.34 -6.27
N THR A 11 7.34 15.15 -6.00
CA THR A 11 7.20 14.61 -4.64
C THR A 11 8.27 13.56 -4.42
N PHE A 12 8.96 13.63 -3.29
CA PHE A 12 9.85 12.57 -2.84
C PHE A 12 9.12 11.70 -1.84
N CYS A 13 9.06 10.41 -2.10
CA CYS A 13 8.51 9.43 -1.17
C CYS A 13 9.64 8.73 -0.41
N LEU A 14 9.46 8.59 0.90
CA LEU A 14 10.33 7.80 1.76
C LEU A 14 9.64 6.48 2.08
N GLU A 15 10.32 5.38 1.79
CA GLU A 15 9.77 4.04 1.90
C GLU A 15 10.12 3.37 3.23
N ASN A 16 9.16 2.62 3.79
CA ASN A 16 9.44 1.68 4.87
C ASN A 16 9.86 0.31 4.31
N LEU A 17 10.96 -0.24 4.81
CA LEU A 17 11.47 -1.56 4.40
C LEU A 17 11.24 -2.61 5.50
N ASN A 18 11.87 -3.79 5.45
CA ASN A 18 11.86 -4.73 6.58
C ASN A 18 13.28 -5.15 6.96
N THR A 19 13.51 -5.36 8.25
CA THR A 19 14.76 -5.95 8.76
C THR A 19 14.68 -7.46 8.92
N VAL A 20 13.47 -8.03 8.77
CA VAL A 20 13.19 -9.44 9.04
C VAL A 20 13.78 -10.34 7.96
N LEU A 21 13.73 -9.92 6.70
CA LEU A 21 14.10 -10.75 5.56
C LEU A 21 15.02 -10.02 4.56
N ASP A 22 14.60 -8.87 4.05
CA ASP A 22 15.23 -8.30 2.84
C ASP A 22 16.30 -7.26 3.14
N HIS A 23 16.11 -6.43 4.17
CA HIS A 23 17.00 -5.30 4.46
C HIS A 23 17.50 -5.29 5.91
N PRO A 24 18.31 -6.28 6.34
CA PRO A 24 18.91 -6.28 7.67
C PRO A 24 19.68 -4.99 7.95
N GLY A 25 19.35 -4.32 9.06
CA GLY A 25 20.04 -3.11 9.52
C GLY A 25 19.58 -1.80 8.89
N ILE A 26 18.54 -1.80 8.04
CA ILE A 26 17.96 -0.55 7.52
C ILE A 26 17.41 0.31 8.69
N PRO A 27 17.68 1.63 8.74
CA PRO A 27 17.25 2.47 9.85
C PRO A 27 15.73 2.75 9.88
N LEU A 28 15.04 2.61 8.75
CA LEU A 28 13.61 2.91 8.60
C LEU A 28 12.86 1.66 8.15
N ALA A 29 12.69 0.72 9.08
CA ALA A 29 12.00 -0.53 8.83
C ALA A 29 10.50 -0.43 9.14
N ARG A 30 10.14 0.13 10.28
CA ARG A 30 8.71 0.21 10.63
C ARG A 30 8.06 1.36 9.87
N ALA A 31 6.88 1.11 9.31
CA ALA A 31 6.12 2.13 8.62
C ALA A 31 5.75 3.27 9.57
N LYS A 32 5.42 2.96 10.84
CA LYS A 32 5.16 3.99 11.86
C LYS A 32 6.35 4.92 12.13
N ASP A 33 7.58 4.40 12.10
CA ASP A 33 8.79 5.19 12.37
C ASP A 33 9.12 6.07 11.16
N THR A 34 8.89 5.53 9.95
CA THR A 34 9.02 6.25 8.69
C THR A 34 7.98 7.37 8.57
N LEU A 35 6.72 7.08 8.96
CA LEU A 35 5.64 8.06 9.03
C LEU A 35 5.99 9.21 9.99
N ALA A 36 6.46 8.90 11.19
CA ALA A 36 6.86 9.92 12.16
C ALA A 36 7.97 10.85 11.61
N LEU A 37 8.90 10.32 10.80
CA LEU A 37 9.91 11.14 10.13
C LEU A 37 9.32 12.02 9.03
N VAL A 38 8.38 11.51 8.23
CA VAL A 38 7.65 12.28 7.21
C VAL A 38 6.84 13.41 7.86
N GLU A 39 6.14 13.13 8.95
CA GLU A 39 5.41 14.12 9.75
C GLU A 39 6.34 15.20 10.30
N ALA A 40 7.47 14.80 10.89
CA ALA A 40 8.47 15.72 11.42
C ALA A 40 9.13 16.59 10.34
N ALA A 41 9.26 16.08 9.11
CA ALA A 41 9.74 16.86 7.97
C ALA A 41 8.74 17.96 7.57
N GLY A 42 7.44 17.73 7.78
CA GLY A 42 6.40 18.77 7.69
C GLY A 42 6.28 19.46 6.33
N HIS A 43 6.70 18.81 5.24
CA HIS A 43 6.80 19.42 3.92
C HIS A 43 5.88 18.73 2.90
N PRO A 44 5.07 19.46 2.11
CA PRO A 44 4.08 18.86 1.20
C PRO A 44 4.68 17.94 0.12
N ASN A 45 5.89 18.26 -0.38
CA ASN A 45 6.65 17.43 -1.33
C ASN A 45 7.45 16.27 -0.71
N VAL A 46 7.25 15.96 0.58
CA VAL A 46 7.82 14.77 1.23
C VAL A 46 6.66 13.92 1.72
N LYS A 47 6.60 12.69 1.22
CA LYS A 47 5.50 11.75 1.49
C LYS A 47 6.04 10.39 1.91
N LEU A 48 5.16 9.56 2.45
CA LEU A 48 5.42 8.14 2.73
C LEU A 48 5.12 7.31 1.48
N MET A 49 6.05 6.46 1.08
CA MET A 49 5.75 5.28 0.28
C MET A 49 5.44 4.14 1.25
N LEU A 50 4.16 3.80 1.37
CA LEU A 50 3.71 2.78 2.31
C LEU A 50 3.77 1.41 1.61
N ASP A 51 4.86 0.69 1.80
CA ASP A 51 4.96 -0.69 1.35
C ASP A 51 4.33 -1.63 2.40
N LEU A 52 3.24 -2.29 2.00
CA LEU A 52 2.45 -3.15 2.88
C LEU A 52 3.05 -4.54 3.06
N TYR A 53 3.89 -5.01 2.15
CA TYR A 53 4.63 -6.26 2.28
C TYR A 53 5.67 -6.14 3.41
N HIS A 54 6.46 -5.07 3.39
CA HIS A 54 7.42 -4.70 4.41
C HIS A 54 6.75 -4.45 5.76
N ALA A 55 5.63 -3.71 5.76
CA ALA A 55 4.87 -3.45 6.98
C ALA A 55 4.28 -4.74 7.58
N GLN A 56 3.76 -5.67 6.76
CA GLN A 56 3.21 -6.94 7.26
C GLN A 56 4.26 -7.79 7.96
N LEU A 57 5.46 -7.91 7.37
CA LEU A 57 6.57 -8.66 7.98
C LEU A 57 7.05 -8.02 9.30
N GLY A 58 7.08 -6.68 9.37
CA GLY A 58 7.67 -5.96 10.50
C GLY A 58 6.72 -5.65 11.65
N GLU A 59 5.44 -5.39 11.38
CA GLU A 59 4.50 -4.91 12.40
C GLU A 59 3.01 -5.25 12.20
N GLY A 60 2.59 -5.61 10.99
CA GLY A 60 1.21 -5.99 10.68
C GLY A 60 0.20 -4.84 10.89
N ASN A 61 -1.05 -5.20 11.21
CA ASN A 61 -2.17 -4.27 11.43
C ASN A 61 -2.38 -3.26 10.27
N LEU A 62 -2.32 -3.76 9.04
CA LEU A 62 -2.24 -2.95 7.81
C LEU A 62 -3.41 -1.98 7.63
N ILE A 63 -4.63 -2.37 7.98
CA ILE A 63 -5.83 -1.52 7.79
C ILE A 63 -5.73 -0.26 8.66
N GLU A 64 -5.34 -0.40 9.92
CA GLU A 64 -5.17 0.75 10.81
C GLU A 64 -3.96 1.60 10.41
N LEU A 65 -2.90 0.95 9.93
CA LEU A 65 -1.72 1.64 9.42
C LEU A 65 -2.07 2.52 8.21
N VAL A 66 -2.80 1.98 7.23
CA VAL A 66 -3.31 2.74 6.07
C VAL A 66 -4.13 3.94 6.50
N ARG A 67 -5.10 3.74 7.40
CA ARG A 67 -5.98 4.82 7.91
C ARG A 67 -5.18 5.93 8.58
N THR A 68 -4.21 5.55 9.40
CA THR A 68 -3.37 6.52 10.14
C THR A 68 -2.44 7.27 9.20
N ALA A 69 -1.81 6.57 8.25
CA ALA A 69 -0.83 7.15 7.35
C ALA A 69 -1.43 8.00 6.24
N LEU A 70 -2.72 7.81 5.90
CA LEU A 70 -3.38 8.35 4.72
C LEU A 70 -3.02 9.81 4.36
N PRO A 71 -3.01 10.80 5.29
CA PRO A 71 -2.69 12.19 4.94
C PRO A 71 -1.27 12.39 4.37
N HIS A 72 -0.39 11.43 4.64
CA HIS A 72 1.04 11.46 4.33
C HIS A 72 1.44 10.47 3.23
N ILE A 73 0.53 9.59 2.78
CA ILE A 73 0.84 8.64 1.70
C ILE A 73 1.01 9.38 0.37
N GLY A 74 2.09 9.09 -0.33
CA GLY A 74 2.31 9.47 -1.73
C GLY A 74 2.11 8.29 -2.68
N GLU A 75 2.46 7.08 -2.23
CA GLU A 75 2.29 5.83 -2.98
C GLU A 75 2.10 4.67 -2.00
N VAL A 76 1.35 3.65 -2.43
CA VAL A 76 1.24 2.36 -1.72
C VAL A 76 1.87 1.29 -2.60
N GLN A 77 2.69 0.42 -2.01
CA GLN A 77 3.22 -0.76 -2.69
C GLN A 77 2.72 -2.04 -2.03
N VAL A 78 2.51 -3.07 -2.86
CA VAL A 78 1.92 -4.35 -2.44
C VAL A 78 2.65 -5.54 -3.02
N ALA A 79 2.83 -6.54 -2.16
CA ALA A 79 3.18 -7.92 -2.48
C ALA A 79 2.70 -8.81 -1.32
N ASP A 80 2.37 -10.06 -1.57
CA ASP A 80 1.86 -10.94 -0.53
C ASP A 80 2.96 -11.47 0.38
N VAL A 81 2.57 -11.80 1.61
CA VAL A 81 3.43 -12.43 2.61
C VAL A 81 2.86 -13.81 2.92
N PRO A 82 3.68 -14.87 2.99
CA PRO A 82 5.07 -14.95 2.57
C PRO A 82 5.22 -14.97 1.04
N GLY A 83 6.46 -14.86 0.55
CA GLY A 83 6.81 -15.11 -0.86
C GLY A 83 7.04 -13.87 -1.72
N ARG A 84 6.49 -12.70 -1.35
CA ARG A 84 6.58 -11.46 -2.13
C ARG A 84 6.03 -11.64 -3.55
N CYS A 85 4.93 -12.37 -3.65
CA CYS A 85 4.23 -12.62 -4.91
C CYS A 85 2.96 -11.76 -5.02
N GLU A 86 2.21 -11.91 -6.10
CA GLU A 86 0.95 -11.20 -6.32
C GLU A 86 -0.10 -11.43 -5.21
N PRO A 87 -1.06 -10.50 -5.02
CA PRO A 87 -2.18 -10.68 -4.09
C PRO A 87 -2.92 -12.01 -4.25
N GLY A 88 -3.14 -12.71 -3.14
CA GLY A 88 -3.88 -13.98 -3.10
C GLY A 88 -2.98 -15.22 -3.03
N THR A 89 -1.66 -15.03 -3.00
CA THR A 89 -0.67 -16.11 -2.84
C THR A 89 -0.28 -16.35 -1.38
N GLY A 90 -0.61 -15.42 -0.49
CA GLY A 90 -0.22 -15.41 0.91
C GLY A 90 -1.36 -15.09 1.87
N GLU A 91 -1.00 -14.53 3.02
CA GLU A 91 -1.87 -14.34 4.18
C GLU A 91 -2.61 -12.99 4.16
N ILE A 92 -2.22 -12.04 3.30
CA ILE A 92 -2.79 -10.69 3.32
C ILE A 92 -4.15 -10.69 2.60
N ASN A 93 -5.20 -10.32 3.31
CA ASN A 93 -6.51 -10.06 2.71
C ASN A 93 -6.52 -8.69 2.00
N TYR A 94 -6.00 -8.65 0.77
CA TYR A 94 -5.91 -7.43 -0.02
C TYR A 94 -7.26 -6.81 -0.39
N ALA A 95 -8.34 -7.60 -0.49
CA ALA A 95 -9.67 -7.04 -0.70
C ALA A 95 -10.11 -6.14 0.47
N ALA A 96 -9.81 -6.54 1.71
CA ALA A 96 -10.09 -5.72 2.89
C ALA A 96 -9.20 -4.48 2.97
N VAL A 97 -7.93 -4.59 2.58
CA VAL A 97 -7.00 -3.45 2.50
C VAL A 97 -7.43 -2.45 1.42
N ALA A 98 -7.76 -2.93 0.22
CA ALA A 98 -8.23 -2.09 -0.87
C ALA A 98 -9.52 -1.35 -0.50
N LYS A 99 -10.46 -2.04 0.17
CA LYS A 99 -11.65 -1.39 0.74
C LYS A 99 -11.29 -0.32 1.77
N ALA A 100 -10.33 -0.58 2.65
CA ALA A 100 -9.92 0.41 3.66
C ALA A 100 -9.28 1.66 3.01
N LEU A 101 -8.47 1.49 1.96
CA LEU A 101 -7.92 2.59 1.16
C LEU A 101 -9.05 3.41 0.50
N ALA A 102 -10.00 2.74 -0.14
CA ALA A 102 -11.13 3.39 -0.81
C ALA A 102 -12.04 4.13 0.18
N ASP A 103 -12.43 3.49 1.29
CA ASP A 103 -13.27 4.09 2.33
C ASP A 103 -12.59 5.29 2.99
N ALA A 104 -11.26 5.28 3.08
CA ALA A 104 -10.48 6.41 3.60
C ALA A 104 -10.33 7.55 2.58
N GLY A 105 -10.63 7.30 1.29
CA GLY A 105 -10.51 8.29 0.21
C GLY A 105 -9.11 8.38 -0.41
N TYR A 106 -8.36 7.28 -0.42
CA TYR A 106 -7.08 7.24 -1.13
C TYR A 106 -7.30 7.20 -2.65
N GLU A 107 -6.81 8.23 -3.34
CA GLU A 107 -6.87 8.36 -4.81
C GLU A 107 -5.49 8.24 -5.48
N GLY A 108 -4.46 7.91 -4.70
CA GLY A 108 -3.08 7.78 -5.19
C GLY A 108 -2.79 6.45 -5.86
N THR A 109 -1.53 6.25 -6.25
CA THR A 109 -1.10 5.03 -6.92
C THR A 109 -0.95 3.87 -5.95
N VAL A 110 -1.41 2.69 -6.38
CA VAL A 110 -1.05 1.40 -5.79
C VAL A 110 -0.17 0.67 -6.80
N GLY A 111 1.09 0.40 -6.46
CA GLY A 111 2.03 -0.36 -7.26
C GLY A 111 2.15 -1.80 -6.77
N MET A 112 2.20 -2.77 -7.69
CA MET A 112 2.55 -4.15 -7.35
C MET A 112 4.05 -4.35 -7.53
N GLU A 113 4.80 -4.41 -6.43
CA GLU A 113 6.23 -4.71 -6.42
C GLU A 113 6.46 -6.16 -5.97
N ALA A 114 6.02 -7.07 -6.82
CA ALA A 114 5.98 -8.50 -6.52
C ALA A 114 6.56 -9.33 -7.66
N TRP A 115 6.98 -10.55 -7.33
CA TRP A 115 7.20 -11.61 -8.31
C TRP A 115 5.87 -12.20 -8.77
N ALA A 116 5.84 -12.78 -9.96
CA ALA A 116 4.75 -13.68 -10.33
C ALA A 116 5.04 -15.07 -9.75
N SER A 117 4.09 -15.65 -9.00
CA SER A 117 4.22 -17.03 -8.50
C SER A 117 4.17 -18.07 -9.63
N GLY A 118 3.57 -17.69 -10.76
CA GLY A 118 3.47 -18.48 -11.99
C GLY A 118 3.46 -17.58 -13.23
N ASP A 119 2.33 -17.56 -13.94
CA ASP A 119 2.14 -16.73 -15.14
C ASP A 119 1.99 -15.25 -14.77
N ASP A 120 2.66 -14.36 -15.52
CA ASP A 120 2.70 -12.93 -15.23
C ASP A 120 1.38 -12.21 -15.56
N ALA A 121 0.64 -12.70 -16.56
CA ALA A 121 -0.67 -12.18 -16.90
C ALA A 121 -1.73 -12.56 -15.84
N GLU A 122 -1.67 -13.79 -15.32
CA GLU A 122 -2.51 -14.21 -14.19
C GLU A 122 -2.20 -13.42 -12.92
N ALA A 123 -0.92 -13.17 -12.63
CA ALA A 123 -0.50 -12.36 -11.49
C ALA A 123 -1.04 -10.91 -11.58
N LEU A 124 -0.94 -10.31 -12.78
CA LEU A 124 -1.48 -8.99 -13.03
C LEU A 124 -3.02 -8.96 -12.93
N ALA A 125 -3.70 -10.02 -13.36
CA ALA A 125 -5.16 -10.14 -13.24
C ALA A 125 -5.60 -10.22 -11.76
N ALA A 126 -4.88 -10.98 -10.93
CA ALA A 126 -5.13 -11.07 -9.49
C ALA A 126 -4.97 -9.71 -8.80
N PHE A 127 -3.89 -8.98 -9.10
CA PHE A 127 -3.70 -7.61 -8.62
C PHE A 127 -4.85 -6.68 -9.02
N ARG A 128 -5.24 -6.68 -10.30
CA ARG A 128 -6.37 -5.86 -10.78
C ARG A 128 -7.67 -6.22 -10.08
N ALA A 129 -7.95 -7.50 -9.86
CA ALA A 129 -9.14 -7.96 -9.16
C ALA A 129 -9.17 -7.48 -7.69
N ALA A 130 -8.02 -7.44 -7.02
CA ALA A 130 -7.91 -6.98 -5.63
C ALA A 130 -8.12 -5.47 -5.47
N PHE A 131 -7.65 -4.66 -6.42
CA PHE A 131 -7.60 -3.18 -6.29
C PHE A 131 -8.54 -2.40 -7.22
N THR A 132 -9.35 -3.08 -8.04
CA THR A 132 -10.43 -2.44 -8.80
C THR A 132 -11.71 -2.49 -7.98
N PRO A 133 -12.28 -1.35 -7.56
CA PRO A 133 -13.57 -1.32 -6.86
C PRO A 133 -14.63 -2.06 -7.68
N GLN A 134 -15.32 -3.01 -7.05
CA GLN A 134 -16.51 -3.61 -7.66
C GLN A 134 -17.72 -2.75 -7.32
N ASP A 135 -18.45 -2.30 -8.35
CA ASP A 135 -19.72 -1.60 -8.15
C ASP A 135 -20.70 -2.54 -7.44
N THR A 136 -20.92 -2.33 -6.15
CA THR A 136 -21.91 -3.09 -5.36
C THR A 136 -23.35 -2.60 -5.58
N THR A 137 -23.62 -1.90 -6.68
CA THR A 137 -24.95 -1.32 -6.98
C THR A 137 -25.75 -2.21 -7.92
N THR A 138 -26.03 -3.45 -7.53
CA THR A 138 -27.08 -4.28 -8.16
C THR A 138 -27.80 -5.13 -7.12
N PHE A 139 -28.65 -4.49 -6.32
CA PHE A 139 -29.82 -5.19 -5.77
C PHE A 139 -30.98 -5.00 -6.75
N SER A 140 -31.13 -5.95 -7.67
CA SER A 140 -32.33 -6.05 -8.48
C SER A 140 -33.50 -6.46 -7.59
N THR A 141 -34.37 -5.51 -7.24
CA THR A 141 -35.68 -5.80 -6.66
C THR A 141 -36.59 -6.35 -7.76
N GLU A 142 -36.63 -7.67 -7.94
CA GLU A 142 -37.79 -8.31 -8.56
C GLU A 142 -38.30 -9.42 -7.64
N GLY A 143 -39.38 -9.08 -6.96
CA GLY A 143 -40.14 -9.94 -6.07
C GLY A 143 -41.46 -9.25 -5.75
N THR A 144 -42.24 -8.97 -6.80
CA THR A 144 -43.65 -8.56 -6.65
C THR A 144 -44.46 -9.79 -6.22
N PRO A 145 -45.40 -9.67 -5.26
CA PRO A 145 -46.21 -10.79 -4.76
C PRO A 145 -47.15 -11.40 -5.79
#